data_AF-A0A8I1PH68-F1
#
_entry.id   AF-A0A8I1PH68-F1
#
_cell.length_a   1.000
_cell.length_b   1.000
_cell.length_c   1.000
_cell.angle_alpha   90.00
_cell.angle_beta   90.00
_cell.angle_gamma   90.00
#
_symmetry.space_group_name_H-M   'P 1'
#
loop_
_entity.id
_entity.type
_entity.pdbx_description
1 polymer ?
#
loop_
_entity_poly.entity_id
_entity_poly.type
_entity_poly.pdbx_seq_one_letter_code
_entity_poly.pdbx_strand_id
1 'polypeptide(L)'
;MGLTVLAAATATALVTAGLAPAVTTTSVDPAACPTPAAVTAPACAGGSSAGAGSATVPGAAACPGTAIVTKRPFFQKADWLWDPIPDGAKLDPQSSAMAEELSSGDHILNTGDFGVALVDPDDIPDDAPRSTVPVSENWGPDPLAGLQVPVPPDLKIPPGSDGHVAIADEKSNTVVNLWVTQKSGNGLRANWGAAVPFDGDGREHNGSSTGAGIARYASVVRAEEIADGHIPHALFFSTNVVKPKEVRYPATKTDGSNMDGAGSPIPEGARVQLDPSVDVDAIPGISAGEKTIATALQTYGAYVGDNGGARMAFIAEYAPDSDAYEKAGLSGDYVGLKSIPWNKLRVLSDWSGGTQPTPADPDSSSSTSSSSDDDSADTEQIPPTTPAAPADCVPGGGAAVVPGAPAVPGTPAVPPTAPLVPRTAGVVPQAPPVVPQTAPVVPTTTAPVVPASPGEVPVG
;
A
#
# COMPACT_ATOMS: atom_id res chain seq x y z
N MET A 1 41.21 31.83 -52.97
CA MET A 1 40.07 32.76 -52.89
C MET A 1 38.85 31.91 -52.56
N GLY A 2 38.13 32.02 -51.46
CA GLY A 2 38.26 32.76 -50.21
C GLY A 2 37.62 31.89 -49.10
N LEU A 3 38.21 31.95 -47.91
CA LEU A 3 37.85 31.17 -46.73
C LEU A 3 36.85 32.00 -45.90
N THR A 4 35.65 31.48 -45.65
CA THR A 4 34.66 32.18 -44.81
C THR A 4 34.75 31.67 -43.38
N VAL A 5 35.28 32.52 -42.51
CA VAL A 5 35.32 32.36 -41.05
C VAL A 5 34.03 32.97 -40.49
N LEU A 6 33.23 32.19 -39.76
CA LEU A 6 32.13 32.73 -38.93
C LEU A 6 32.60 32.83 -37.48
N ALA A 7 32.57 34.05 -36.96
CA ALA A 7 32.99 34.42 -35.62
C ALA A 7 31.93 34.04 -34.56
N ALA A 8 32.40 33.52 -33.43
CA ALA A 8 31.61 33.34 -32.22
C ALA A 8 31.42 34.70 -31.53
N ALA A 9 30.17 35.06 -31.25
CA ALA A 9 29.80 36.22 -30.44
C ALA A 9 29.41 35.75 -29.03
N THR A 10 30.24 36.08 -28.05
CA THR A 10 29.94 36.00 -26.62
C THR A 10 28.97 37.10 -26.23
N ALA A 11 27.77 36.74 -25.75
CA ALA A 11 26.83 37.67 -25.12
C ALA A 11 26.92 37.55 -23.59
N THR A 12 27.42 38.60 -22.95
CA THR A 12 27.44 38.79 -21.50
C THR A 12 26.07 39.27 -21.05
N ALA A 13 25.33 38.48 -20.26
CA ALA A 13 24.08 38.90 -19.64
C ALA A 13 24.35 39.55 -18.28
N LEU A 14 23.85 40.77 -18.14
CA LEU A 14 23.95 41.65 -16.98
C LEU A 14 22.98 41.17 -15.89
N VAL A 15 23.47 40.87 -14.69
CA VAL A 15 22.64 40.59 -13.51
C VAL A 15 22.14 41.91 -12.93
N THR A 16 20.88 42.25 -13.16
CA THR A 16 20.16 43.28 -12.41
C THR A 16 19.38 42.61 -11.27
N ALA A 17 19.84 42.82 -10.03
CA ALA A 17 19.12 42.44 -8.83
C ALA A 17 17.84 43.30 -8.69
N GLY A 18 16.68 42.67 -8.90
CA GLY A 18 15.38 43.24 -8.59
C GLY A 18 14.99 42.94 -7.15
N LEU A 19 14.81 44.01 -6.34
CA LEU A 19 14.24 43.96 -5.00
C LEU A 19 12.77 43.51 -5.07
N ALA A 20 12.45 42.36 -4.47
CA ALA A 20 11.09 41.97 -4.14
C ALA A 20 10.69 42.52 -2.75
N PRO A 21 9.43 42.91 -2.52
CA PRO A 21 9.00 43.50 -1.25
C PRO A 21 8.94 42.44 -0.14
N ALA A 22 9.44 42.82 1.04
CA ALA A 22 9.39 42.01 2.25
C ALA A 22 7.94 41.77 2.69
N VAL A 23 7.57 40.49 2.84
CA VAL A 23 6.35 40.09 3.54
C VAL A 23 6.55 40.38 5.03
N THR A 24 5.81 41.35 5.55
CA THR A 24 5.72 41.63 6.98
C THR A 24 5.03 40.46 7.68
N THR A 25 5.80 39.65 8.39
CA THR A 25 5.27 38.75 9.43
C THR A 25 4.91 39.60 10.66
N THR A 26 3.62 39.76 10.93
CA THR A 26 3.16 40.27 12.23
C THR A 26 3.50 39.25 13.31
N SER A 27 4.39 39.61 14.22
CA SER A 27 4.68 38.86 15.44
C SER A 27 3.43 38.83 16.33
N VAL A 28 2.94 37.64 16.64
CA VAL A 28 1.90 37.44 17.66
C VAL A 28 2.58 37.43 19.03
N ASP A 29 2.07 38.28 19.92
CA ASP A 29 2.52 38.51 21.29
C ASP A 29 2.35 37.24 22.17
N PRO A 30 3.39 36.70 22.83
CA PRO A 30 3.28 35.54 23.71
C PRO A 30 2.79 35.98 25.10
N ALA A 31 1.59 36.56 25.16
CA ALA A 31 0.95 36.96 26.42
C ALA A 31 -0.57 36.96 26.31
N ALA A 32 -1.16 35.85 25.85
CA ALA A 32 -2.61 35.66 25.87
C ALA A 32 -3.02 34.18 26.03
N CYS A 33 -2.53 33.52 27.08
CA CYS A 33 -3.24 32.38 27.64
C CYS A 33 -4.00 32.86 28.89
N PRO A 34 -5.34 32.69 28.96
CA PRO A 34 -6.04 32.90 30.22
C PRO A 34 -5.57 31.82 31.21
N THR A 35 -5.03 32.26 32.35
CA THR A 35 -4.73 31.41 33.50
C THR A 35 -6.00 30.65 33.90
N PRO A 36 -5.98 29.31 34.04
CA PRO A 36 -7.14 28.60 34.56
C PRO A 36 -7.44 29.10 35.98
N ALA A 37 -8.65 29.62 36.18
CA ALA A 37 -9.16 29.92 37.50
C ALA A 37 -9.18 28.62 38.32
N ALA A 38 -8.54 28.65 39.49
CA ALA A 38 -8.58 27.55 40.44
C ALA A 38 -10.03 27.31 40.86
N VAL A 39 -10.59 26.17 40.45
CA VAL A 39 -11.87 25.69 40.97
C VAL A 39 -11.59 24.99 42.29
N THR A 40 -11.83 25.69 43.39
CA THR A 40 -11.83 25.11 44.74
C THR A 40 -12.95 24.07 44.85
N ALA A 41 -12.61 22.79 44.92
CA ALA A 41 -13.52 21.76 45.42
C ALA A 41 -13.57 21.85 46.96
N PRO A 42 -14.75 21.67 47.61
CA PRO A 42 -14.85 21.75 49.05
C PRO A 42 -14.18 20.54 49.70
N ALA A 43 -13.31 20.81 50.67
CA ALA A 43 -12.72 19.79 51.53
C ALA A 43 -13.74 19.30 52.56
N CYS A 44 -13.98 17.99 52.58
CA CYS A 44 -14.42 17.29 53.79
C CYS A 44 -13.39 16.19 54.07
N ALA A 45 -12.40 16.51 54.90
CA ALA A 45 -11.68 15.52 55.68
C ALA A 45 -11.61 16.04 57.12
N GLY A 46 -12.27 15.34 58.03
CA GLY A 46 -11.97 15.45 59.44
C GLY A 46 -10.70 14.66 59.75
N GLY A 47 -9.64 15.38 60.14
CA GLY A 47 -8.80 14.99 61.28
C GLY A 47 -7.57 14.12 61.03
N SER A 48 -6.41 14.82 60.98
CA SER A 48 -5.16 14.53 61.72
C SER A 48 -4.39 13.23 61.42
N SER A 49 -3.06 13.17 61.34
CA SER A 49 -1.97 14.15 61.40
C SER A 49 -0.67 13.40 61.04
N ALA A 50 0.30 14.16 60.52
CA ALA A 50 1.76 13.94 60.53
C ALA A 50 2.38 12.84 59.64
N GLY A 51 3.37 13.27 58.85
CA GLY A 51 4.46 12.41 58.37
C GLY A 51 4.80 12.60 56.89
N ALA A 52 5.67 13.56 56.59
CA ALA A 52 6.25 13.75 55.27
C ALA A 52 7.12 12.54 54.84
N GLY A 53 6.92 12.09 53.61
CA GLY A 53 7.72 11.05 52.94
C GLY A 53 7.18 10.85 51.54
N SER A 54 7.55 11.74 50.62
CA SER A 54 7.11 11.71 49.23
C SER A 54 7.76 10.52 48.52
N ALA A 55 6.98 9.47 48.27
CA ALA A 55 7.32 8.42 47.33
C ALA A 55 7.09 8.94 45.91
N THR A 56 8.16 9.05 45.13
CA THR A 56 8.09 9.24 43.68
C THR A 56 7.36 8.08 43.04
N VAL A 57 6.17 8.35 42.50
CA VAL A 57 5.49 7.50 41.51
C VAL A 57 5.83 8.08 40.14
N PRO A 58 6.64 7.41 39.29
CA PRO A 58 6.76 7.78 37.89
C PRO A 58 5.51 7.29 37.16
N GLY A 59 4.69 8.22 36.66
CA GLY A 59 3.49 7.87 35.92
C GLY A 59 2.59 9.07 35.67
N ALA A 60 3.01 9.95 34.76
CA ALA A 60 2.06 10.71 33.95
C ALA A 60 2.45 10.44 32.50
N ALA A 61 1.83 9.42 31.93
CA ALA A 61 1.84 9.18 30.50
C ALA A 61 1.40 10.47 29.81
N ALA A 62 2.23 11.00 28.92
CA ALA A 62 1.82 12.03 28.00
C ALA A 62 0.69 11.44 27.15
N CYS A 63 -0.50 12.02 27.21
CA CYS A 63 -1.53 11.75 26.23
C CYS A 63 -0.94 12.04 24.84
N PRO A 64 -1.01 11.12 23.86
CA PRO A 64 -0.71 11.48 22.50
C PRO A 64 -1.67 12.59 22.11
N GLY A 65 -1.09 13.76 21.78
CA GLY A 65 -1.85 14.90 21.30
C GLY A 65 -2.63 14.48 20.06
N THR A 66 -3.85 15.00 19.95
CA THR A 66 -4.67 14.93 18.75
C THR A 66 -3.81 15.41 17.58
N ALA A 67 -3.34 14.47 16.75
CA ALA A 67 -2.67 14.81 15.51
C ALA A 67 -3.67 15.62 14.68
N ILE A 68 -3.40 16.91 14.51
CA ILE A 68 -4.15 17.73 13.57
C ILE A 68 -3.84 17.13 12.20
N VAL A 69 -4.83 16.46 11.61
CA VAL A 69 -4.74 15.94 10.24
C VAL A 69 -4.40 17.13 9.35
N THR A 70 -3.18 17.07 8.82
CA THR A 70 -2.69 17.88 7.72
C THR A 70 -3.69 17.83 6.57
N LYS A 71 -3.70 18.85 5.70
CA LYS A 71 -4.48 18.81 4.46
C LYS A 71 -4.16 17.49 3.73
N ARG A 72 -5.13 16.57 3.65
CA ARG A 72 -5.02 15.32 2.89
C ARG A 72 -4.72 15.68 1.42
N PRO A 73 -3.58 15.28 0.85
CA PRO A 73 -3.14 15.79 -0.47
C PRO A 73 -4.03 15.28 -1.60
N PHE A 74 -4.56 14.07 -1.47
CA PHE A 74 -5.47 13.41 -2.39
C PHE A 74 -6.41 12.50 -1.60
N PHE A 75 -7.49 12.05 -2.24
CA PHE A 75 -8.53 11.22 -1.63
C PHE A 75 -8.97 11.74 -0.26
N GLN A 76 -9.37 13.02 -0.20
CA GLN A 76 -9.70 13.69 1.06
C GLN A 76 -10.86 13.00 1.81
N LYS A 77 -11.67 12.18 1.13
CA LYS A 77 -12.78 11.42 1.74
C LYS A 77 -12.37 9.99 2.17
N ALA A 78 -11.11 9.59 1.98
CA ALA A 78 -10.60 8.28 2.35
C ALA A 78 -10.16 8.21 3.82
N ASP A 79 -11.10 8.16 4.75
CA ASP A 79 -10.78 7.99 6.18
C ASP A 79 -10.00 6.69 6.43
N TRP A 80 -10.29 5.64 5.67
CA TRP A 80 -9.55 4.37 5.72
C TRP A 80 -8.05 4.52 5.40
N LEU A 81 -7.68 5.48 4.57
CA LEU A 81 -6.30 5.71 4.16
C LEU A 81 -5.54 6.54 5.19
N TRP A 82 -6.15 7.65 5.63
CA TRP A 82 -5.45 8.70 6.36
C TRP A 82 -5.62 8.64 7.88
N ASP A 83 -6.70 8.01 8.37
CA ASP A 83 -6.95 8.03 9.81
C ASP A 83 -6.14 6.94 10.53
N PRO A 84 -5.46 7.30 11.64
CA PRO A 84 -4.78 6.32 12.46
C PRO A 84 -5.79 5.34 13.06
N ILE A 85 -5.34 4.12 13.32
CA ILE A 85 -6.14 3.12 14.01
C ILE A 85 -6.39 3.61 15.44
N PRO A 86 -7.66 3.73 15.88
CA PRO A 86 -7.97 4.23 17.21
C PRO A 86 -7.42 3.32 18.32
N ASP A 87 -7.10 3.92 19.46
CA ASP A 87 -6.81 3.17 20.68
C ASP A 87 -8.00 2.27 21.05
N GLY A 88 -7.70 1.03 21.44
CA GLY A 88 -8.73 0.05 21.80
C GLY A 88 -9.55 -0.49 20.63
N ALA A 89 -9.09 -0.30 19.38
CA ALA A 89 -9.65 -0.95 18.20
C ALA A 89 -9.91 -2.44 18.44
N LYS A 90 -11.13 -2.89 18.12
CA LYS A 90 -11.54 -4.28 18.27
C LYS A 90 -10.82 -5.14 17.23
N LEU A 91 -10.41 -6.32 17.67
CA LEU A 91 -9.80 -7.33 16.81
C LEU A 91 -10.85 -8.26 16.24
N ASP A 92 -10.56 -8.81 15.07
CA ASP A 92 -11.34 -9.90 14.50
C ASP A 92 -11.29 -11.13 15.43
N PRO A 93 -12.39 -11.88 15.62
CA PRO A 93 -12.37 -13.14 16.38
C PRO A 93 -11.35 -14.17 15.87
N GLN A 94 -11.02 -14.14 14.57
CA GLN A 94 -9.99 -14.97 13.93
C GLN A 94 -8.64 -14.23 13.79
N SER A 95 -8.46 -13.08 14.43
CA SER A 95 -7.25 -12.25 14.32
C SER A 95 -5.97 -13.06 14.55
N SER A 96 -5.91 -13.88 15.59
CA SER A 96 -4.71 -14.66 15.90
C SER A 96 -4.38 -15.68 14.80
N ALA A 97 -5.40 -16.32 14.22
CA ALA A 97 -5.21 -17.33 13.19
C ALA A 97 -4.79 -16.70 11.86
N MET A 98 -5.41 -15.58 11.46
CA MET A 98 -4.98 -14.84 10.26
C MET A 98 -3.59 -14.23 10.44
N ALA A 99 -3.27 -13.70 11.62
CA ALA A 99 -1.94 -13.18 11.93
C ALA A 99 -0.87 -14.28 11.92
N GLU A 100 -1.19 -15.49 12.38
CA GLU A 100 -0.27 -16.63 12.31
C GLU A 100 0.06 -17.00 10.86
N GLU A 101 -0.95 -17.08 9.98
CA GLU A 101 -0.74 -17.29 8.54
C GLU A 101 0.19 -16.22 7.97
N LEU A 102 -0.13 -14.94 8.22
CA LEU A 102 0.65 -13.79 7.72
C LEU A 102 2.05 -13.68 8.32
N SER A 103 2.32 -14.25 9.50
CA SER A 103 3.62 -14.14 10.17
C SER A 103 4.72 -15.00 9.55
N SER A 104 4.35 -15.92 8.66
CA SER A 104 5.25 -16.88 8.01
C SER A 104 5.74 -16.39 6.64
N GLY A 105 6.64 -17.13 6.00
CA GLY A 105 7.04 -16.87 4.61
C GLY A 105 7.80 -15.55 4.42
N ASP A 106 7.70 -15.00 3.22
CA ASP A 106 8.44 -13.80 2.82
C ASP A 106 7.64 -12.52 3.08
N HIS A 107 8.29 -11.56 3.75
CA HIS A 107 7.83 -10.20 3.96
C HIS A 107 8.75 -9.23 3.22
N ILE A 108 8.23 -8.63 2.18
CA ILE A 108 9.02 -7.83 1.24
C ILE A 108 8.40 -6.47 0.97
N LEU A 109 9.23 -5.51 0.60
CA LEU A 109 8.84 -4.25 -0.03
C LEU A 109 9.28 -4.27 -1.49
N ASN A 110 8.33 -4.10 -2.41
CA ASN A 110 8.61 -4.00 -3.84
C ASN A 110 8.92 -2.55 -4.21
N THR A 111 10.18 -2.26 -4.53
CA THR A 111 10.68 -0.92 -4.90
C THR A 111 11.09 -0.83 -6.37
N GLY A 112 11.40 -1.97 -7.00
CA GLY A 112 11.87 -2.07 -8.39
C GLY A 112 10.78 -2.55 -9.36
N ASP A 113 10.96 -3.74 -9.92
CA ASP A 113 10.10 -4.34 -10.96
C ASP A 113 8.60 -4.21 -10.68
N PHE A 114 8.18 -4.47 -9.44
CA PHE A 114 6.78 -4.45 -9.00
C PHE A 114 6.45 -3.24 -8.10
N GLY A 115 7.23 -2.18 -8.19
CA GLY A 115 6.86 -0.86 -7.66
C GLY A 115 5.77 -0.20 -8.51
N VAL A 116 5.40 1.03 -8.16
CA VAL A 116 4.35 1.80 -8.84
C VAL A 116 4.91 3.15 -9.30
N ALA A 117 4.76 3.48 -10.58
CA ALA A 117 5.01 4.84 -11.02
C ALA A 117 3.86 5.76 -10.56
N LEU A 118 4.17 6.70 -9.67
CA LEU A 118 3.26 7.74 -9.23
C LEU A 118 3.57 9.02 -10.02
N VAL A 119 2.52 9.68 -10.50
CA VAL A 119 2.62 11.04 -11.06
C VAL A 119 1.76 11.93 -10.19
N ASP A 120 2.42 12.82 -9.45
CA ASP A 120 1.75 13.77 -8.59
C ASP A 120 1.24 14.98 -9.40
N PRO A 121 0.24 15.74 -8.91
CA PRO A 121 -0.32 16.86 -9.65
C PRO A 121 0.72 17.90 -10.07
N ASP A 122 1.73 18.14 -9.22
CA ASP A 122 2.80 19.11 -9.45
C ASP A 122 3.80 18.64 -10.54
N ASP A 123 3.83 17.34 -10.84
CA ASP A 123 4.69 16.73 -11.88
C ASP A 123 4.01 16.66 -13.26
N ILE A 124 2.82 17.25 -13.40
CA ILE A 124 2.09 17.32 -14.68
C ILE A 124 2.27 18.71 -15.29
N PRO A 125 3.14 18.87 -16.32
CA PRO A 125 3.27 20.14 -17.02
C PRO A 125 1.94 20.66 -17.57
N ASP A 126 1.79 21.98 -17.60
CA ASP A 126 0.58 22.63 -18.14
C ASP A 126 0.26 22.24 -19.58
N ASP A 127 1.31 21.98 -20.37
CA ASP A 127 1.27 21.59 -21.77
C ASP A 127 1.45 20.08 -21.99
N ALA A 128 1.38 19.26 -20.94
CA ALA A 128 1.49 17.82 -21.06
C ALA A 128 0.46 17.28 -22.07
N PRO A 129 0.88 16.46 -23.06
CA PRO A 129 -0.05 15.90 -24.02
C PRO A 129 -1.07 15.02 -23.31
N ARG A 130 -2.33 15.12 -23.73
CA ARG A 130 -3.43 14.33 -23.19
C ARG A 130 -4.01 13.42 -24.26
N SER A 131 -4.15 12.14 -23.95
CA SER A 131 -4.70 11.14 -24.87
C SER A 131 -5.66 10.21 -24.17
N THR A 132 -6.50 9.52 -24.95
CA THR A 132 -7.20 8.34 -24.46
C THR A 132 -6.20 7.23 -24.14
N VAL A 133 -6.57 6.33 -23.23
CA VAL A 133 -5.78 5.15 -22.86
C VAL A 133 -6.58 3.91 -23.26
N PRO A 134 -6.28 3.27 -24.40
CA PRO A 134 -6.94 2.03 -24.77
C PRO A 134 -6.64 0.93 -23.76
N VAL A 135 -7.69 0.21 -23.35
CA VAL A 135 -7.62 -1.02 -22.54
C VAL A 135 -7.82 -2.25 -23.42
N SER A 136 -7.06 -3.33 -23.17
CA SER A 136 -7.13 -4.54 -24.00
C SER A 136 -7.98 -5.67 -23.41
N GLU A 137 -8.15 -5.71 -22.09
CA GLU A 137 -8.97 -6.73 -21.44
C GLU A 137 -10.47 -6.46 -21.66
N ASN A 138 -11.27 -7.51 -21.67
CA ASN A 138 -12.72 -7.44 -21.85
C ASN A 138 -13.45 -7.87 -20.57
N TRP A 139 -13.11 -7.23 -19.45
CA TRP A 139 -13.67 -7.53 -18.13
C TRP A 139 -14.90 -6.70 -17.78
N GLY A 140 -15.34 -5.82 -18.69
CA GLY A 140 -16.50 -4.98 -18.53
C GLY A 140 -16.50 -3.83 -19.55
N PRO A 141 -17.39 -2.83 -19.37
CA PRO A 141 -17.29 -1.56 -20.07
C PRO A 141 -15.92 -0.92 -19.84
N ASP A 142 -15.43 -0.17 -20.83
CA ASP A 142 -14.16 0.57 -20.72
C ASP A 142 -14.25 1.59 -19.56
N PRO A 143 -13.48 1.40 -18.47
CA PRO A 143 -13.56 2.26 -17.30
C PRO A 143 -12.92 3.64 -17.52
N LEU A 144 -12.16 3.81 -18.62
CA LEU A 144 -11.46 5.03 -18.98
C LEU A 144 -12.13 5.76 -20.16
N ALA A 145 -13.31 5.29 -20.59
CA ALA A 145 -14.01 5.81 -21.74
C ALA A 145 -14.26 7.33 -21.61
N GLY A 146 -13.76 8.08 -22.60
CA GLY A 146 -13.92 9.54 -22.66
C GLY A 146 -12.93 10.36 -21.83
N LEU A 147 -12.01 9.72 -21.09
CA LEU A 147 -10.97 10.42 -20.34
C LEU A 147 -9.77 10.77 -21.22
N GLN A 148 -9.27 11.98 -21.02
CA GLN A 148 -8.05 12.50 -21.64
C GLN A 148 -6.95 12.58 -20.58
N VAL A 149 -6.15 11.52 -20.51
CA VAL A 149 -5.14 11.31 -19.46
C VAL A 149 -3.86 12.06 -19.84
N PRO A 150 -3.27 12.89 -18.95
CA PRO A 150 -2.00 13.51 -19.22
C PRO A 150 -0.88 12.46 -19.24
N VAL A 151 0.04 12.61 -20.18
CA VAL A 151 1.19 11.70 -20.33
C VAL A 151 2.46 12.52 -20.14
N PRO A 152 3.02 12.57 -18.91
CA PRO A 152 4.29 13.23 -18.67
C PRO A 152 5.39 12.60 -19.54
N PRO A 153 6.26 13.41 -20.17
CA PRO A 153 7.28 12.91 -21.09
C PRO A 153 8.27 11.95 -20.39
N ASP A 154 8.58 12.24 -19.13
CA ASP A 154 9.56 11.52 -18.33
C ASP A 154 8.94 10.38 -17.50
N LEU A 155 7.69 10.00 -17.76
CA LEU A 155 7.06 8.86 -17.09
C LEU A 155 7.89 7.57 -17.28
N LYS A 156 8.35 7.02 -16.15
CA LYS A 156 9.11 5.77 -16.06
C LYS A 156 8.20 4.67 -15.55
N ILE A 157 7.82 3.77 -16.44
CA ILE A 157 6.98 2.62 -16.08
C ILE A 157 7.88 1.55 -15.42
N PRO A 158 7.46 0.95 -14.28
CA PRO A 158 8.18 -0.17 -13.67
C PRO A 158 8.37 -1.29 -14.69
N PRO A 159 9.55 -1.93 -14.75
CA PRO A 159 9.87 -2.93 -15.79
C PRO A 159 9.21 -4.29 -15.56
N GLY A 160 8.65 -4.56 -14.37
CA GLY A 160 7.94 -5.79 -14.06
C GLY A 160 6.66 -5.95 -14.88
N SER A 161 6.10 -7.16 -14.86
CA SER A 161 4.94 -7.53 -15.69
C SER A 161 3.70 -6.67 -15.43
N ASP A 162 3.58 -6.11 -14.23
CA ASP A 162 2.40 -5.35 -13.81
C ASP A 162 2.41 -3.91 -14.34
N GLY A 163 3.58 -3.34 -14.61
CA GLY A 163 3.74 -1.99 -15.19
C GLY A 163 2.78 -0.95 -14.59
N HIS A 164 2.65 -0.93 -13.26
CA HIS A 164 1.66 -0.08 -12.60
C HIS A 164 2.01 1.39 -12.75
N VAL A 165 1.01 2.16 -13.17
CA VAL A 165 1.10 3.62 -13.31
C VAL A 165 -0.15 4.21 -12.67
N ALA A 166 0.01 5.21 -11.81
CA ALA A 166 -1.08 5.97 -11.25
C ALA A 166 -0.82 7.47 -11.40
N ILE A 167 -1.77 8.17 -12.00
CA ILE A 167 -1.64 9.58 -12.39
C ILE A 167 -2.73 10.38 -11.70
N ALA A 168 -2.33 11.27 -10.80
CA ALA A 168 -3.22 12.16 -10.08
C ALA A 168 -3.30 13.52 -10.78
N ASP A 169 -4.42 13.79 -11.44
CA ASP A 169 -4.63 14.98 -12.25
C ASP A 169 -5.72 15.87 -11.63
N GLU A 170 -5.30 16.88 -10.88
CA GLU A 170 -6.20 17.84 -10.22
C GLU A 170 -7.06 18.60 -11.25
N LYS A 171 -6.54 18.87 -12.46
CA LYS A 171 -7.28 19.62 -13.50
C LYS A 171 -8.53 18.89 -13.98
N SER A 172 -8.47 17.57 -14.06
CA SER A 172 -9.63 16.73 -14.39
C SER A 172 -10.34 16.17 -13.15
N ASN A 173 -9.89 16.55 -11.94
CA ASN A 173 -10.31 15.97 -10.66
C ASN A 173 -10.33 14.44 -10.69
N THR A 174 -9.31 13.82 -11.29
CA THR A 174 -9.30 12.37 -11.52
C THR A 174 -7.93 11.79 -11.15
N VAL A 175 -7.95 10.64 -10.50
CA VAL A 175 -6.79 9.76 -10.37
C VAL A 175 -7.03 8.55 -11.28
N VAL A 176 -6.16 8.38 -12.27
CA VAL A 176 -6.20 7.27 -13.22
C VAL A 176 -5.20 6.22 -12.77
N ASN A 177 -5.66 5.00 -12.51
CA ASN A 177 -4.84 3.89 -12.06
C ASN A 177 -4.82 2.79 -13.14
N LEU A 178 -3.64 2.42 -13.61
CA LEU A 178 -3.44 1.56 -14.77
C LEU A 178 -2.67 0.29 -14.39
N TRP A 179 -3.06 -0.83 -15.01
CA TRP A 179 -2.39 -2.13 -14.89
C TRP A 179 -1.90 -2.62 -16.26
N VAL A 180 -0.69 -3.19 -16.28
CA VAL A 180 0.13 -3.52 -17.46
C VAL A 180 0.23 -2.33 -18.42
N THR A 181 0.69 -1.20 -17.89
CA THR A 181 0.81 0.03 -18.67
C THR A 181 1.98 -0.05 -19.64
N GLN A 182 1.79 0.43 -20.86
CA GLN A 182 2.82 0.51 -21.87
C GLN A 182 2.76 1.83 -22.62
N LYS A 183 3.91 2.37 -23.02
CA LYS A 183 3.97 3.51 -23.94
C LYS A 183 3.40 3.12 -25.31
N SER A 184 2.60 4.00 -25.89
CA SER A 184 1.91 3.79 -27.17
C SER A 184 1.96 5.06 -28.02
N GLY A 185 3.01 5.21 -28.84
CA GLY A 185 3.30 6.49 -29.50
C GLY A 185 3.55 7.59 -28.47
N ASN A 186 2.80 8.68 -28.56
CA ASN A 186 2.81 9.78 -27.57
C ASN A 186 1.82 9.58 -26.41
N GLY A 187 1.10 8.44 -26.38
CA GLY A 187 0.10 8.12 -25.37
C GLY A 187 0.47 6.89 -24.54
N LEU A 188 -0.50 6.43 -23.76
CA LEU A 188 -0.44 5.19 -23.00
C LEU A 188 -1.44 4.17 -23.55
N ARG A 189 -1.18 2.90 -23.32
CA ARG A 189 -2.18 1.82 -23.34
C ARG A 189 -2.01 1.00 -22.06
N ALA A 190 -3.05 0.30 -21.65
CA ALA A 190 -3.03 -0.58 -20.49
C ALA A 190 -3.76 -1.88 -20.80
N ASN A 191 -3.57 -2.92 -20.00
CA ASN A 191 -4.46 -4.08 -20.09
C ASN A 191 -5.82 -3.75 -19.47
N TRP A 192 -5.79 -3.12 -18.30
CA TRP A 192 -6.98 -2.68 -17.58
C TRP A 192 -6.66 -1.50 -16.65
N GLY A 193 -7.66 -0.98 -15.94
CA GLY A 193 -7.47 0.09 -14.97
C GLY A 193 -8.79 0.58 -14.39
N ALA A 194 -8.72 1.73 -13.73
CA ALA A 194 -9.87 2.48 -13.26
C ALA A 194 -9.53 3.97 -13.16
N ALA A 195 -10.57 4.78 -13.03
CA ALA A 195 -10.46 6.19 -12.73
C ALA A 195 -11.42 6.53 -11.57
N VAL A 196 -10.91 7.27 -10.60
CA VAL A 196 -11.67 7.70 -9.42
C VAL A 196 -11.50 9.20 -9.20
N PRO A 197 -12.43 9.89 -8.52
CA PRO A 197 -12.27 11.30 -8.22
C PRO A 197 -11.01 11.57 -7.40
N PHE A 198 -10.24 12.58 -7.77
CA PHE A 198 -9.04 13.00 -7.01
C PHE A 198 -9.41 13.41 -5.57
N ASP A 199 -10.55 14.07 -5.41
CA ASP A 199 -11.11 14.41 -4.10
C ASP A 199 -11.99 13.32 -3.46
N GLY A 200 -11.94 12.10 -3.99
CA GLY A 200 -12.78 10.96 -3.60
C GLY A 200 -12.28 10.21 -2.38
N ASP A 201 -12.69 8.94 -2.27
CA ASP A 201 -12.27 8.01 -1.23
C ASP A 201 -11.30 6.93 -1.75
N GLY A 202 -10.82 7.05 -2.99
CA GLY A 202 -9.85 6.14 -3.57
C GLY A 202 -10.37 4.72 -3.83
N ARG A 203 -11.69 4.49 -3.83
CA ARG A 203 -12.29 3.18 -4.09
C ARG A 203 -12.76 3.06 -5.53
N GLU A 204 -12.41 1.97 -6.19
CA GLU A 204 -12.67 1.72 -7.61
C GLU A 204 -13.91 0.84 -7.77
N HIS A 205 -15.01 1.41 -8.24
CA HIS A 205 -16.27 0.70 -8.50
C HIS A 205 -16.50 0.40 -9.99
N ASN A 206 -15.82 1.12 -10.89
CA ASN A 206 -15.88 0.91 -12.33
C ASN A 206 -14.47 0.62 -12.87
N GLY A 207 -14.21 -0.63 -13.23
CA GLY A 207 -12.86 -1.13 -13.45
C GLY A 207 -12.12 -1.38 -12.12
N SER A 208 -10.86 -1.80 -12.21
CA SER A 208 -9.98 -1.92 -11.05
C SER A 208 -8.52 -1.98 -11.48
N SER A 209 -7.65 -1.31 -10.73
CA SER A 209 -6.18 -1.41 -10.85
C SER A 209 -5.56 -2.37 -9.85
N THR A 210 -6.32 -2.84 -8.86
CA THR A 210 -5.90 -3.83 -7.85
C THR A 210 -6.91 -4.98 -7.76
N GLY A 211 -6.48 -6.11 -7.19
CA GLY A 211 -7.37 -7.22 -6.80
C GLY A 211 -8.56 -6.75 -5.96
N ALA A 212 -8.28 -5.88 -4.97
CA ALA A 212 -9.26 -5.33 -4.03
C ALA A 212 -10.13 -4.18 -4.57
N GLY A 213 -9.77 -3.56 -5.70
CA GLY A 213 -10.42 -2.32 -6.17
C GLY A 213 -10.13 -1.10 -5.30
N ILE A 214 -8.95 -1.07 -4.68
CA ILE A 214 -8.36 0.14 -4.09
C ILE A 214 -7.53 0.84 -5.17
N ALA A 215 -7.64 2.16 -5.29
CA ALA A 215 -6.84 2.95 -6.22
C ALA A 215 -5.35 2.71 -6.01
N ARG A 216 -4.61 2.33 -7.06
CA ARG A 216 -3.16 2.06 -6.97
C ARG A 216 -2.35 3.27 -6.46
N TYR A 217 -2.85 4.50 -6.64
CA TYR A 217 -2.23 5.71 -6.08
C TYR A 217 -2.31 5.80 -4.55
N ALA A 218 -3.24 5.07 -3.91
CA ALA A 218 -3.37 5.03 -2.47
C ALA A 218 -2.44 3.98 -1.86
N SER A 219 -2.03 4.21 -0.61
CA SER A 219 -1.34 3.22 0.23
C SER A 219 0.02 2.71 -0.31
N VAL A 220 0.63 3.44 -1.24
CA VAL A 220 1.99 3.17 -1.76
C VAL A 220 3.01 3.91 -0.93
N VAL A 221 4.07 3.21 -0.49
CA VAL A 221 5.18 3.81 0.26
C VAL A 221 6.02 4.69 -0.65
N ARG A 222 6.07 5.99 -0.40
CA ARG A 222 6.81 6.95 -1.24
C ARG A 222 8.27 7.06 -0.85
N ALA A 223 9.13 7.40 -1.81
CA ALA A 223 10.56 7.56 -1.56
C ALA A 223 10.82 8.74 -0.60
N GLU A 224 10.08 9.83 -0.74
CA GLU A 224 10.12 10.99 0.14
C GLU A 224 9.71 10.67 1.58
N GLU A 225 8.68 9.86 1.80
CA GLU A 225 8.23 9.45 3.13
C GLU A 225 9.29 8.62 3.86
N ILE A 226 10.01 7.77 3.13
CA ILE A 226 11.14 7.02 3.67
C ILE A 226 12.32 7.94 3.99
N ALA A 227 12.61 8.94 3.15
CA ALA A 227 13.65 9.92 3.42
C ALA A 227 13.34 10.76 4.66
N ASP A 228 12.07 11.13 4.85
CA ASP A 228 11.58 11.92 5.99
C ASP A 228 11.41 11.08 7.27
N GLY A 229 11.39 9.75 7.14
CA GLY A 229 11.20 8.85 8.27
C GLY A 229 9.76 8.77 8.77
N HIS A 230 8.78 9.15 7.94
CA HIS A 230 7.37 9.19 8.31
C HIS A 230 6.46 8.89 7.11
N ILE A 231 5.62 7.85 7.24
CA ILE A 231 4.54 7.54 6.30
C ILE A 231 3.20 7.87 6.97
N PRO A 232 2.46 8.89 6.52
CA PRO A 232 1.26 9.40 7.18
C PRO A 232 -0.04 8.70 6.73
N HIS A 233 0.02 7.44 6.30
CA HIS A 233 -1.14 6.72 5.77
C HIS A 233 -1.05 5.19 5.95
N ALA A 234 -2.17 4.51 5.76
CA ALA A 234 -2.25 3.05 5.76
C ALA A 234 -1.51 2.47 4.56
N LEU A 235 -0.83 1.34 4.75
CA LEU A 235 -0.05 0.66 3.72
C LEU A 235 -0.91 -0.30 2.90
N PHE A 236 -0.42 -0.71 1.75
CA PHE A 236 -1.00 -1.75 0.90
C PHE A 236 -0.06 -2.96 0.90
N PHE A 237 -0.62 -4.17 0.93
CA PHE A 237 0.15 -5.36 0.63
C PHE A 237 -0.66 -6.40 -0.17
N SER A 238 0.05 -7.16 -0.98
CA SER A 238 -0.46 -8.37 -1.61
C SER A 238 -0.06 -9.61 -0.81
N THR A 239 -0.86 -10.68 -0.89
CA THR A 239 -0.61 -11.92 -0.15
C THR A 239 -1.05 -13.15 -0.93
N ASN A 240 -0.41 -14.29 -0.71
CA ASN A 240 -0.77 -15.58 -1.31
C ASN A 240 -1.91 -16.31 -0.56
N VAL A 241 -2.48 -15.70 0.48
CA VAL A 241 -3.55 -16.28 1.32
C VAL A 241 -4.82 -15.44 1.34
N VAL A 242 -5.12 -14.77 0.24
CA VAL A 242 -6.38 -14.01 0.13
C VAL A 242 -7.58 -14.96 0.20
N LYS A 243 -8.54 -14.63 1.06
CA LYS A 243 -9.79 -15.37 1.26
C LYS A 243 -10.69 -15.19 0.03
N PRO A 244 -11.08 -16.28 -0.66
CA PRO A 244 -11.92 -16.16 -1.83
C PRO A 244 -13.32 -15.65 -1.46
N LYS A 245 -13.87 -14.76 -2.30
CA LYS A 245 -15.27 -14.30 -2.28
C LYS A 245 -15.71 -13.50 -1.06
N GLU A 246 -14.79 -13.15 -0.17
CA GLU A 246 -15.06 -12.26 0.97
C GLU A 246 -14.26 -10.97 0.79
N VAL A 247 -14.96 -9.84 0.90
CA VAL A 247 -14.39 -8.50 0.84
C VAL A 247 -14.74 -7.76 2.12
N ARG A 248 -13.87 -6.85 2.54
CA ARG A 248 -14.14 -5.89 3.62
C ARG A 248 -13.87 -4.50 3.10
N TYR A 249 -14.59 -3.51 3.61
CA TYR A 249 -14.26 -2.12 3.33
C TYR A 249 -12.79 -1.84 3.70
N PRO A 250 -12.01 -1.13 2.87
CA PRO A 250 -12.43 -0.35 1.69
C PRO A 250 -12.45 -1.11 0.36
N ALA A 251 -12.13 -2.41 0.32
CA ALA A 251 -12.19 -3.18 -0.91
C ALA A 251 -13.60 -3.17 -1.52
N THR A 252 -13.68 -3.14 -2.84
CA THR A 252 -14.93 -3.17 -3.62
C THR A 252 -15.13 -4.51 -4.31
N LYS A 253 -14.06 -5.29 -4.47
CA LYS A 253 -14.04 -6.63 -5.06
C LYS A 253 -12.89 -7.46 -4.51
N THR A 254 -12.80 -8.70 -4.97
CA THR A 254 -11.68 -9.58 -4.69
C THR A 254 -11.30 -10.42 -5.90
N ASP A 255 -10.00 -10.68 -6.08
CA ASP A 255 -9.47 -11.67 -7.02
C ASP A 255 -8.88 -12.93 -6.32
N GLY A 256 -9.00 -12.97 -5.00
CA GLY A 256 -8.38 -13.94 -4.11
C GLY A 256 -8.74 -15.39 -4.39
N SER A 257 -7.73 -16.25 -4.29
CA SER A 257 -7.85 -17.69 -4.56
C SER A 257 -7.31 -18.58 -3.44
N ASN A 258 -6.76 -18.00 -2.37
CA ASN A 258 -6.00 -18.71 -1.32
C ASN A 258 -4.94 -19.64 -1.93
N MET A 259 -4.00 -19.07 -2.70
CA MET A 259 -3.02 -19.80 -3.50
C MET A 259 -2.19 -20.80 -2.70
N ASP A 260 -1.88 -20.46 -1.44
CA ASP A 260 -1.10 -21.29 -0.53
C ASP A 260 -1.93 -22.39 0.17
N GLY A 261 -3.26 -22.32 0.09
CA GLY A 261 -4.15 -23.25 0.78
C GLY A 261 -4.14 -23.08 2.31
N ALA A 262 -3.96 -21.85 2.80
CA ALA A 262 -3.98 -21.54 4.23
C ALA A 262 -5.28 -21.99 4.90
N GLY A 263 -5.18 -22.38 6.17
CA GLY A 263 -6.31 -22.77 6.99
C GLY A 263 -7.15 -21.57 7.44
N SER A 264 -6.52 -20.39 7.56
CA SER A 264 -7.16 -19.13 7.92
C SER A 264 -6.85 -18.01 6.93
N PRO A 265 -7.33 -18.10 5.67
CA PRO A 265 -7.07 -17.07 4.68
C PRO A 265 -7.73 -15.74 5.06
N ILE A 266 -7.17 -14.63 4.60
CA ILE A 266 -7.54 -13.26 4.99
C ILE A 266 -8.25 -12.53 3.84
N PRO A 267 -9.42 -11.90 4.05
CA PRO A 267 -10.14 -11.22 2.96
C PRO A 267 -9.43 -9.94 2.53
N GLU A 268 -9.56 -9.60 1.24
CA GLU A 268 -9.17 -8.29 0.74
C GLU A 268 -9.96 -7.18 1.45
N GLY A 269 -9.26 -6.09 1.75
CA GLY A 269 -9.72 -4.99 2.58
C GLY A 269 -9.66 -5.25 4.09
N ALA A 270 -9.23 -6.42 4.55
CA ALA A 270 -8.88 -6.57 5.97
C ALA A 270 -7.71 -5.65 6.34
N ARG A 271 -7.83 -4.95 7.49
CA ARG A 271 -6.78 -4.07 8.03
C ARG A 271 -5.94 -4.84 9.05
N VAL A 272 -4.67 -5.02 8.74
CA VAL A 272 -3.66 -5.66 9.58
C VAL A 272 -2.83 -4.58 10.27
N GLN A 273 -2.45 -4.80 11.52
CA GLN A 273 -1.68 -3.85 12.32
C GLN A 273 -0.52 -4.58 13.01
N LEU A 274 0.63 -3.93 13.10
CA LEU A 274 1.67 -4.36 14.04
C LEU A 274 1.23 -3.98 15.45
N ASP A 275 1.36 -4.90 16.41
CA ASP A 275 0.97 -4.66 17.80
C ASP A 275 1.59 -3.33 18.31
N PRO A 276 0.78 -2.34 18.74
CA PRO A 276 1.25 -1.03 19.17
C PRO A 276 2.08 -1.08 20.46
N SER A 277 2.10 -2.22 21.15
CA SER A 277 2.99 -2.43 22.30
C SER A 277 4.44 -2.78 21.90
N VAL A 278 4.70 -3.05 20.62
CA VAL A 278 6.06 -3.25 20.12
C VAL A 278 6.81 -1.93 20.19
N ASP A 279 7.94 -1.91 20.91
CA ASP A 279 8.88 -0.80 20.89
C ASP A 279 9.74 -0.89 19.62
N VAL A 280 9.36 -0.15 18.57
CA VAL A 280 10.04 -0.16 17.27
C VAL A 280 11.47 0.34 17.38
N ASP A 281 11.74 1.31 18.25
CA ASP A 281 13.08 1.86 18.45
C ASP A 281 14.04 0.86 19.09
N ALA A 282 13.51 -0.10 19.84
CA ALA A 282 14.29 -1.15 20.51
C ALA A 282 14.50 -2.40 19.65
N ILE A 283 13.98 -2.48 18.42
CA ILE A 283 14.15 -3.65 17.55
C ILE A 283 15.63 -3.80 17.14
N PRO A 284 16.29 -4.92 17.47
CA PRO A 284 17.70 -5.10 17.14
C PRO A 284 17.95 -5.11 15.63
N GLY A 285 18.86 -4.24 15.17
CA GLY A 285 19.29 -4.22 13.77
C GLY A 285 18.29 -3.62 12.79
N ILE A 286 17.18 -3.03 13.27
CA ILE A 286 16.21 -2.38 12.41
C ILE A 286 16.85 -1.23 11.63
N SER A 287 16.66 -1.24 10.31
CA SER A 287 17.08 -0.13 9.46
C SER A 287 16.17 1.10 9.65
N ALA A 288 16.61 2.27 9.19
CA ALA A 288 15.77 3.48 9.25
C ALA A 288 14.47 3.29 8.45
N GLY A 289 14.55 2.67 7.27
CA GLY A 289 13.38 2.41 6.43
C GLY A 289 12.43 1.36 7.02
N GLU A 290 12.95 0.26 7.58
CA GLU A 290 12.10 -0.72 8.29
C GLU A 290 11.42 -0.10 9.51
N LYS A 291 12.11 0.80 10.22
CA LYS A 291 11.52 1.55 11.34
C LYS A 291 10.35 2.40 10.86
N THR A 292 10.52 3.17 9.79
CA THR A 292 9.44 3.98 9.19
C THR A 292 8.23 3.13 8.82
N ILE A 293 8.45 1.99 8.16
CA ILE A 293 7.39 1.05 7.77
C ILE A 293 6.71 0.43 8.99
N ALA A 294 7.48 -0.01 10.00
CA ALA A 294 6.94 -0.59 11.23
C ALA A 294 6.08 0.42 12.01
N THR A 295 6.52 1.67 12.12
CA THR A 295 5.75 2.75 12.76
C THR A 295 4.47 3.05 12.01
N ALA A 296 4.49 3.05 10.67
CA ALA A 296 3.28 3.20 9.85
C ALA A 296 2.32 2.01 10.03
N LEU A 297 2.85 0.78 10.04
CA LEU A 297 2.09 -0.44 10.27
C LEU A 297 1.47 -0.50 11.68
N GLN A 298 2.08 0.14 12.68
CA GLN A 298 1.46 0.34 14.00
C GLN A 298 0.38 1.41 13.96
N THR A 299 0.65 2.56 13.34
CA THR A 299 -0.21 3.75 13.44
C THR A 299 -1.43 3.65 12.54
N TYR A 300 -1.21 3.28 11.28
CA TYR A 300 -2.24 3.24 10.24
C TYR A 300 -2.54 1.83 9.75
N GLY A 301 -1.71 0.84 10.06
CA GLY A 301 -1.89 -0.53 9.57
C GLY A 301 -1.71 -0.67 8.07
N ALA A 302 -2.09 -1.82 7.54
CA ALA A 302 -1.99 -2.17 6.14
C ALA A 302 -3.22 -2.95 5.66
N TYR A 303 -3.68 -2.66 4.45
CA TYR A 303 -4.80 -3.35 3.83
C TYR A 303 -4.32 -4.46 2.89
N VAL A 304 -4.99 -5.61 2.99
CA VAL A 304 -4.89 -6.67 1.99
C VAL A 304 -5.50 -6.15 0.70
N GLY A 305 -4.70 -5.99 -0.35
CA GLY A 305 -5.14 -5.29 -1.55
C GLY A 305 -5.00 -6.06 -2.86
N ASP A 306 -4.28 -7.18 -2.84
CA ASP A 306 -4.06 -8.04 -4.02
C ASP A 306 -3.78 -9.48 -3.61
N ASN A 307 -4.12 -10.41 -4.51
CA ASN A 307 -3.60 -11.78 -4.46
C ASN A 307 -2.20 -11.84 -5.10
N GLY A 308 -1.18 -12.12 -4.28
CA GLY A 308 0.25 -12.04 -4.67
C GLY A 308 1.06 -13.27 -4.27
N GLY A 309 2.31 -13.38 -4.74
CA GLY A 309 3.13 -14.58 -4.51
C GLY A 309 3.81 -14.67 -3.13
N ALA A 310 4.09 -13.54 -2.50
CA ALA A 310 4.71 -13.48 -1.16
C ALA A 310 3.67 -13.64 -0.04
N ARG A 311 4.11 -13.85 1.21
CA ARG A 311 3.17 -13.81 2.33
C ARG A 311 2.68 -12.39 2.57
N MET A 312 3.58 -11.42 2.58
CA MET A 312 3.24 -10.01 2.57
C MET A 312 4.21 -9.25 1.66
N ALA A 313 3.74 -8.80 0.50
CA ALA A 313 4.48 -7.91 -0.38
C ALA A 313 3.87 -6.51 -0.33
N PHE A 314 4.54 -5.62 0.42
CA PHE A 314 4.23 -4.20 0.46
C PHE A 314 4.68 -3.53 -0.83
N ILE A 315 4.00 -2.45 -1.21
CA ILE A 315 4.21 -1.78 -2.49
C ILE A 315 4.80 -0.39 -2.26
N ALA A 316 5.89 -0.10 -2.95
CA ALA A 316 6.55 1.20 -2.93
C ALA A 316 6.45 1.90 -4.29
N GLU A 317 6.67 3.20 -4.25
CA GLU A 317 6.87 4.01 -5.44
C GLU A 317 8.09 3.50 -6.22
N TYR A 318 7.95 3.36 -7.52
CA TYR A 318 9.06 3.10 -8.42
C TYR A 318 9.81 4.41 -8.69
N ALA A 319 10.83 4.67 -7.87
CA ALA A 319 11.62 5.89 -7.89
C ALA A 319 13.09 5.62 -8.30
N PRO A 320 13.38 5.22 -9.55
CA PRO A 320 14.71 4.80 -9.99
C PRO A 320 15.77 5.91 -9.99
N ASP A 321 15.36 7.18 -9.86
CA ASP A 321 16.28 8.33 -9.74
C ASP A 321 16.51 8.77 -8.29
N SER A 322 15.86 8.11 -7.32
CA SER A 322 16.00 8.39 -5.90
C SER A 322 16.89 7.36 -5.23
N ASP A 323 17.75 7.81 -4.32
CA ASP A 323 18.55 6.95 -3.44
C ASP A 323 17.96 6.85 -2.01
N ALA A 324 16.73 7.34 -1.82
CA ALA A 324 16.08 7.41 -0.50
C ALA A 324 15.92 6.02 0.15
N TYR A 325 15.45 5.03 -0.61
CA TYR A 325 15.32 3.65 -0.10
C TYR A 325 16.68 3.08 0.29
N GLU A 326 17.70 3.21 -0.56
CA GLU A 326 19.04 2.70 -0.28
C GLU A 326 19.66 3.34 0.96
N LYS A 327 19.57 4.68 1.09
CA LYS A 327 20.05 5.42 2.27
C LYS A 327 19.35 5.00 3.56
N ALA A 328 18.08 4.60 3.46
CA ALA A 328 17.30 4.09 4.58
C ALA A 328 17.56 2.60 4.89
N GLY A 329 18.42 1.92 4.13
CA GLY A 329 18.72 0.50 4.30
C GLY A 329 17.77 -0.45 3.58
N LEU A 330 16.97 0.06 2.64
CA LEU A 330 16.00 -0.68 1.83
C LEU A 330 16.51 -0.86 0.38
N SER A 331 17.58 -1.65 0.20
CA SER A 331 18.22 -1.83 -1.12
C SER A 331 17.75 -3.08 -1.87
N GLY A 332 17.61 -2.95 -3.19
CA GLY A 332 17.21 -4.02 -4.12
C GLY A 332 15.73 -3.97 -4.49
N ASP A 333 15.30 -4.78 -5.45
CA ASP A 333 13.95 -4.70 -6.04
C ASP A 333 12.85 -5.32 -5.15
N TYR A 334 13.23 -6.36 -4.39
CA TYR A 334 12.38 -7.08 -3.43
C TYR A 334 13.06 -7.04 -2.06
N VAL A 335 12.89 -5.93 -1.35
CA VAL A 335 13.59 -5.67 -0.10
C VAL A 335 12.98 -6.53 1.02
N GLY A 336 13.75 -7.45 1.58
CA GLY A 336 13.30 -8.24 2.72
C GLY A 336 13.21 -7.41 4.01
N LEU A 337 12.03 -7.34 4.60
CA LEU A 337 11.74 -6.60 5.84
C LEU A 337 11.94 -7.51 7.06
N LYS A 338 13.19 -7.89 7.31
CA LYS A 338 13.57 -9.00 8.22
C LYS A 338 13.54 -8.66 9.71
N SER A 339 13.61 -7.38 10.06
CA SER A 339 13.70 -6.92 11.45
C SER A 339 12.33 -6.74 12.09
N ILE A 340 11.29 -6.52 11.29
CA ILE A 340 9.92 -6.34 11.78
C ILE A 340 9.41 -7.66 12.40
N PRO A 341 8.85 -7.65 13.62
CA PRO A 341 8.40 -8.87 14.28
C PRO A 341 7.03 -9.31 13.76
N TRP A 342 7.01 -10.01 12.63
CA TRP A 342 5.78 -10.45 11.95
C TRP A 342 4.88 -11.38 12.78
N ASN A 343 5.41 -12.01 13.85
CA ASN A 343 4.61 -12.75 14.82
C ASN A 343 3.85 -11.86 15.82
N LYS A 344 3.97 -10.53 15.69
CA LYS A 344 3.24 -9.51 16.46
C LYS A 344 2.18 -8.79 15.64
N LEU A 345 1.70 -9.41 14.56
CA LEU A 345 0.57 -8.89 13.80
C LEU A 345 -0.76 -9.14 14.52
N ARG A 346 -1.72 -8.26 14.26
CA ARG A 346 -3.13 -8.41 14.64
C ARG A 346 -4.02 -7.91 13.51
N VAL A 347 -5.22 -8.49 13.38
CA VAL A 347 -6.19 -8.12 12.34
C VAL A 347 -7.38 -7.48 13.01
N LEU A 348 -7.77 -6.29 12.54
CA LEU A 348 -8.90 -5.55 13.08
C LEU A 348 -10.23 -6.21 12.69
N SER A 349 -11.26 -6.01 13.50
CA SER A 349 -12.61 -6.52 13.22
C SER A 349 -13.21 -5.93 11.95
N ASP A 350 -12.92 -4.65 11.71
CA ASP A 350 -13.21 -3.91 10.48
C ASP A 350 -12.14 -2.82 10.28
N TRP A 351 -12.29 -2.01 9.23
CA TRP A 351 -11.35 -0.96 8.86
C TRP A 351 -11.06 0.06 9.98
N SER A 352 -12.02 0.33 10.87
CA SER A 352 -11.94 1.29 11.97
C SER A 352 -11.66 0.62 13.33
N GLY A 353 -11.67 -0.72 13.37
CA GLY A 353 -11.67 -1.47 14.63
C GLY A 353 -13.02 -1.42 15.36
N GLY A 354 -14.14 -1.27 14.64
CA GLY A 354 -15.49 -1.25 15.20
C GLY A 354 -15.84 0.02 15.95
N THR A 355 -15.12 1.11 15.71
CA THR A 355 -15.38 2.43 16.32
C THR A 355 -16.28 3.31 15.45
N GLN A 356 -16.37 3.01 14.16
CA GLN A 356 -17.20 3.73 13.20
C GLN A 356 -18.02 2.75 12.35
N PRO A 357 -19.23 3.15 11.91
CA PRO A 357 -19.97 2.36 10.94
C PRO A 357 -19.21 2.35 9.61
N THR A 358 -19.22 1.21 8.93
CA THR A 358 -18.72 1.10 7.56
C THR A 358 -19.48 2.08 6.66
N PRO A 359 -18.79 2.95 5.90
CA PRO A 359 -19.44 3.80 4.91
C PRO A 359 -20.26 2.98 3.92
N ALA A 360 -21.44 3.47 3.57
CA ALA A 360 -22.26 2.83 2.56
C ALA A 360 -21.60 2.97 1.18
N ASP A 361 -21.66 1.92 0.37
CA ASP A 361 -21.24 2.01 -1.02
C ASP A 361 -22.20 2.94 -1.77
N PRO A 362 -21.69 3.95 -2.51
CA PRO A 362 -22.54 4.87 -3.26
C PRO A 362 -23.41 4.15 -4.29
N ASP A 363 -22.97 2.98 -4.76
CA ASP A 363 -23.69 2.14 -5.73
C ASP A 363 -24.61 1.08 -5.09
N SER A 364 -24.59 0.94 -3.76
CA SER A 364 -25.53 0.06 -3.03
C SER A 364 -26.84 0.79 -2.71
N SER A 365 -27.54 1.28 -3.74
CA SER A 365 -28.97 1.60 -3.57
C SER A 365 -29.76 0.29 -3.52
N SER A 366 -29.85 -0.32 -2.35
CA SER A 366 -30.77 -1.43 -2.14
C SER A 366 -32.22 -0.91 -2.15
N SER A 367 -33.01 -1.48 -3.06
CA SER A 367 -34.47 -1.38 -3.07
C SER A 367 -35.01 -1.93 -1.75
N THR A 368 -35.33 -1.04 -0.81
CA THR A 368 -36.10 -1.41 0.38
C THR A 368 -37.55 -1.58 -0.03
N SER A 369 -37.95 -2.81 -0.36
CA SER A 369 -39.34 -3.23 -0.21
C SER A 369 -39.63 -3.33 1.29
N SER A 370 -40.31 -2.32 1.81
CA SER A 370 -40.85 -2.30 3.16
C SER A 370 -41.89 -3.42 3.34
N SER A 371 -41.51 -4.50 4.02
CA SER A 371 -42.45 -5.38 4.70
C SER A 371 -42.65 -4.85 6.12
N SER A 372 -43.75 -4.14 6.31
CA SER A 372 -44.23 -3.73 7.62
C SER A 372 -44.90 -4.94 8.27
N ASP A 373 -44.20 -5.60 9.20
CA ASP A 373 -44.84 -6.50 10.17
C ASP A 373 -45.23 -5.65 11.39
N ASP A 374 -46.52 -5.36 11.50
CA ASP A 374 -47.14 -4.74 12.69
C ASP A 374 -48.04 -5.78 13.34
N ASP A 375 -47.77 -6.08 14.60
CA ASP A 375 -48.44 -7.07 15.44
C ASP A 375 -49.51 -6.34 16.28
N SER A 376 -50.78 -6.73 16.14
CA SER A 376 -51.85 -6.37 17.09
C SER A 376 -53.06 -7.31 16.96
N ALA A 377 -53.53 -7.75 18.12
CA ALA A 377 -54.50 -8.82 18.36
C ALA A 377 -55.99 -8.39 18.26
N ASP A 378 -56.82 -9.45 18.28
CA ASP A 378 -58.23 -9.58 18.72
C ASP A 378 -59.41 -9.56 17.71
N THR A 379 -59.94 -10.79 17.52
CA THR A 379 -61.33 -11.30 17.46
C THR A 379 -62.44 -10.55 16.68
N GLU A 380 -63.06 -11.22 15.69
CA GLU A 380 -64.34 -11.98 15.83
C GLU A 380 -65.04 -12.30 14.47
N GLN A 381 -65.55 -13.54 14.35
CA GLN A 381 -66.64 -14.08 13.49
C GLN A 381 -66.47 -14.43 11.98
N ILE A 382 -67.26 -15.45 11.60
CA ILE A 382 -67.18 -16.53 10.57
C ILE A 382 -68.52 -16.49 9.74
N PRO A 383 -68.78 -17.18 8.59
CA PRO A 383 -68.14 -17.44 7.26
C PRO A 383 -69.24 -17.28 6.13
N PRO A 384 -69.46 -18.12 5.07
CA PRO A 384 -68.69 -19.16 4.33
C PRO A 384 -68.67 -18.97 2.79
N THR A 385 -67.86 -19.72 2.03
CA THR A 385 -68.31 -20.97 1.35
C THR A 385 -67.14 -21.78 0.78
N THR A 386 -66.98 -22.98 1.34
CA THR A 386 -66.32 -24.22 0.84
C THR A 386 -67.12 -24.79 -0.36
N PRO A 387 -66.77 -25.91 -1.04
CA PRO A 387 -65.72 -26.92 -0.79
C PRO A 387 -64.95 -27.35 -2.08
N ALA A 388 -64.04 -28.33 -2.17
CA ALA A 388 -63.65 -29.47 -1.35
C ALA A 388 -62.25 -29.95 -1.80
N ALA A 389 -61.48 -30.50 -0.86
CA ALA A 389 -60.36 -31.44 -1.11
C ALA A 389 -60.94 -32.87 -1.36
N PRO A 390 -60.19 -34.00 -1.52
CA PRO A 390 -58.95 -34.38 -0.81
C PRO A 390 -57.87 -35.09 -1.67
N ALA A 391 -56.59 -34.94 -1.33
CA ALA A 391 -55.71 -35.88 -0.59
C ALA A 391 -55.25 -37.13 -1.37
N ASP A 392 -53.94 -37.32 -1.54
CA ASP A 392 -53.16 -38.32 -0.79
C ASP A 392 -51.71 -38.53 -1.32
N CYS A 393 -50.76 -38.36 -0.41
CA CYS A 393 -49.64 -39.28 -0.07
C CYS A 393 -48.71 -39.95 -1.12
N VAL A 394 -47.46 -39.44 -1.15
CA VAL A 394 -46.11 -40.12 -1.13
C VAL A 394 -45.72 -41.06 -2.33
N PRO A 395 -44.47 -41.60 -2.43
CA PRO A 395 -43.31 -41.09 -3.21
C PRO A 395 -42.83 -42.01 -4.36
N GLY A 396 -41.88 -41.50 -5.17
CA GLY A 396 -40.74 -42.31 -5.62
C GLY A 396 -40.55 -42.49 -7.13
N GLY A 397 -39.31 -42.23 -7.57
CA GLY A 397 -38.54 -43.12 -8.44
C GLY A 397 -38.85 -43.19 -9.93
N GLY A 398 -37.79 -43.12 -10.75
CA GLY A 398 -37.74 -43.86 -12.01
C GLY A 398 -37.48 -43.03 -13.25
N ALA A 399 -36.26 -43.16 -13.77
CA ALA A 399 -35.85 -42.70 -15.08
C ALA A 399 -36.43 -43.58 -16.22
N ALA A 400 -36.75 -42.96 -17.38
CA ALA A 400 -36.61 -43.51 -18.75
C ALA A 400 -36.98 -42.39 -19.76
N VAL A 401 -36.04 -41.84 -20.54
CA VAL A 401 -35.58 -42.23 -21.90
C VAL A 401 -36.51 -41.79 -23.07
N VAL A 402 -36.18 -40.64 -23.70
CA VAL A 402 -35.92 -40.31 -25.16
C VAL A 402 -37.00 -40.72 -26.21
N PRO A 403 -37.41 -39.92 -27.25
CA PRO A 403 -36.54 -39.23 -28.23
C PRO A 403 -37.01 -37.91 -28.89
N GLY A 404 -36.04 -37.21 -29.52
CA GLY A 404 -36.30 -36.32 -30.66
C GLY A 404 -35.55 -34.98 -30.66
N ALA A 405 -34.30 -34.96 -31.15
CA ALA A 405 -33.52 -33.75 -31.41
C ALA A 405 -34.05 -32.96 -32.64
N PRO A 406 -33.66 -31.68 -32.83
CA PRO A 406 -32.37 -31.44 -33.48
C PRO A 406 -31.48 -30.37 -32.82
N ALA A 407 -30.19 -30.52 -33.09
CA ALA A 407 -29.04 -29.81 -32.53
C ALA A 407 -28.78 -28.43 -33.17
N VAL A 408 -28.14 -27.54 -32.41
CA VAL A 408 -27.33 -26.40 -32.86
C VAL A 408 -26.12 -26.24 -31.91
N PRO A 409 -24.91 -25.87 -32.38
CA PRO A 409 -23.62 -26.32 -31.85
C PRO A 409 -23.14 -25.68 -30.53
N GLY A 410 -22.37 -26.49 -29.80
CA GLY A 410 -21.80 -26.16 -28.49
C GLY A 410 -20.63 -25.20 -28.51
N THR A 411 -20.56 -24.45 -27.41
CA THR A 411 -19.41 -23.70 -26.92
C THR A 411 -18.29 -24.67 -26.53
N PRO A 412 -17.02 -24.44 -26.91
CA PRO A 412 -15.91 -25.26 -26.43
C PRO A 412 -15.72 -25.05 -24.92
N ALA A 413 -15.65 -26.16 -24.19
CA ALA A 413 -15.19 -26.19 -22.82
C ALA A 413 -13.76 -25.66 -22.74
N VAL A 414 -13.53 -24.63 -21.93
CA VAL A 414 -12.19 -24.17 -21.57
C VAL A 414 -11.63 -25.18 -20.55
N PRO A 415 -10.52 -25.87 -20.84
CA PRO A 415 -9.91 -26.78 -19.88
C PRO A 415 -9.29 -25.99 -18.72
N PRO A 416 -9.22 -26.56 -17.50
CA PRO A 416 -8.48 -25.94 -16.41
C PRO A 416 -6.99 -25.88 -16.81
N THR A 417 -6.43 -24.68 -16.83
CA THR A 417 -5.00 -24.45 -16.94
C THR A 417 -4.32 -25.01 -15.70
N ALA A 418 -3.80 -26.23 -15.82
CA ALA A 418 -2.83 -26.77 -14.89
C ALA A 418 -1.54 -25.92 -14.95
N PRO A 419 -0.88 -25.66 -13.81
CA PRO A 419 0.41 -24.98 -13.81
C PRO A 419 1.47 -25.91 -14.43
N LEU A 420 2.03 -25.50 -15.56
CA LEU A 420 3.24 -26.09 -16.10
C LEU A 420 4.42 -25.71 -15.20
N VAL A 421 4.72 -26.55 -14.22
CA VAL A 421 6.05 -26.62 -13.60
C VAL A 421 6.91 -27.52 -14.47
N PRO A 422 8.04 -27.06 -15.04
CA PRO A 422 9.06 -27.99 -15.48
C PRO A 422 9.81 -28.47 -14.24
N ARG A 423 9.49 -29.67 -13.76
CA ARG A 423 10.44 -30.46 -12.97
C ARG A 423 11.55 -30.94 -13.92
N THR A 424 12.70 -30.27 -13.90
CA THR A 424 13.96 -30.91 -14.29
C THR A 424 14.66 -31.42 -13.04
N ALA A 425 14.88 -32.73 -13.02
CA ALA A 425 15.75 -33.42 -12.07
C ALA A 425 17.17 -32.83 -12.11
N GLY A 426 17.82 -32.84 -10.95
CA GLY A 426 18.98 -32.01 -10.65
C GLY A 426 20.27 -32.28 -11.42
N VAL A 427 21.05 -31.22 -11.54
CA VAL A 427 22.51 -31.25 -11.57
C VAL A 427 22.98 -30.07 -10.71
N VAL A 428 23.58 -30.39 -9.56
CA VAL A 428 24.33 -29.44 -8.74
C VAL A 428 25.67 -29.18 -9.44
N PRO A 429 26.06 -27.92 -9.75
CA PRO A 429 27.44 -27.63 -10.08
C PRO A 429 28.23 -27.70 -8.76
N GLN A 430 28.98 -28.80 -8.56
CA GLN A 430 30.01 -28.81 -7.53
C GLN A 430 31.06 -27.76 -7.89
N ALA A 431 31.21 -26.74 -7.03
CA ALA A 431 32.39 -25.91 -7.01
C ALA A 431 33.62 -26.81 -6.77
N PRO A 432 34.74 -26.61 -7.49
CA PRO A 432 35.95 -27.38 -7.23
C PRO A 432 36.46 -27.08 -5.81
N PRO A 433 36.99 -28.07 -5.09
CA PRO A 433 37.43 -27.88 -3.71
C PRO A 433 38.57 -26.87 -3.64
N VAL A 434 38.38 -25.83 -2.85
CA VAL A 434 39.43 -24.90 -2.42
C VAL A 434 40.42 -25.71 -1.57
N VAL A 435 41.56 -26.05 -2.16
CA VAL A 435 42.70 -26.61 -1.45
C VAL A 435 43.35 -25.48 -0.65
N PRO A 436 43.51 -25.60 0.68
CA PRO A 436 44.30 -24.63 1.43
C PRO A 436 45.78 -24.87 1.11
N GLN A 437 46.37 -24.03 0.25
CA GLN A 437 47.81 -23.96 0.12
C GLN A 437 48.37 -23.21 1.34
N THR A 438 48.94 -23.97 2.26
CA THR A 438 49.89 -23.48 3.25
C THR A 438 51.18 -23.08 2.52
N ALA A 439 51.42 -21.78 2.38
CA ALA A 439 52.73 -21.28 1.98
C ALA A 439 53.69 -21.36 3.19
N PRO A 440 54.88 -21.98 3.07
CA PRO A 440 55.89 -21.89 4.11
C PRO A 440 56.58 -20.53 4.05
N VAL A 441 56.57 -19.81 5.17
CA VAL A 441 57.41 -18.64 5.41
C VAL A 441 58.87 -19.10 5.47
N VAL A 442 59.69 -18.66 4.52
CA VAL A 442 61.15 -18.77 4.57
C VAL A 442 61.72 -17.40 4.96
N PRO A 443 62.62 -17.32 5.96
CA PRO A 443 63.13 -16.05 6.45
C PRO A 443 64.24 -15.52 5.54
N THR A 444 64.25 -14.21 5.28
CA THR A 444 65.39 -13.52 4.67
C THR A 444 66.24 -12.87 5.76
N THR A 445 67.46 -13.38 5.89
CA THR A 445 68.65 -12.85 6.58
C THR A 445 69.71 -12.71 5.47
N THR A 446 70.61 -11.72 5.34
CA THR A 446 71.12 -10.62 6.16
C THR A 446 71.76 -9.58 5.19
N ALA A 447 71.96 -8.35 5.68
CA ALA A 447 72.59 -7.16 5.10
C ALA A 447 74.11 -7.31 4.77
N PRO A 448 74.96 -6.25 4.67
CA PRO A 448 74.83 -4.86 4.18
C PRO A 448 75.96 -4.47 3.17
N VAL A 449 75.84 -3.35 2.44
CA VAL A 449 77.04 -2.65 1.89
C VAL A 449 76.91 -1.12 2.04
N VAL A 450 78.02 -0.56 2.49
CA VAL A 450 78.36 0.79 2.97
C VAL A 450 78.70 1.75 1.80
N PRO A 451 78.63 3.09 1.96
CA PRO A 451 78.68 4.05 0.85
C PRO A 451 80.10 4.56 0.53
N ALA A 452 80.28 5.12 -0.67
CA ALA A 452 81.46 5.93 -1.04
C ALA A 452 81.07 7.17 -1.86
N SER A 453 81.85 8.22 -1.67
CA SER A 453 81.68 9.64 -2.03
C SER A 453 82.33 10.02 -3.39
N PRO A 454 82.29 11.31 -3.84
CA PRO A 454 82.41 11.74 -5.24
C PRO A 454 83.83 12.14 -5.68
N GLY A 455 84.05 12.29 -7.00
CA GLY A 455 85.28 12.90 -7.55
C GLY A 455 85.34 13.02 -9.08
N GLU A 456 85.32 14.28 -9.54
CA GLU A 456 85.98 14.92 -10.70
C GLU A 456 85.79 14.50 -12.18
N VAL A 457 85.68 15.57 -12.98
CA VAL A 457 85.70 15.70 -14.45
C VAL A 457 87.16 15.62 -14.96
N PRO A 458 87.41 15.30 -16.25
CA PRO A 458 87.95 16.37 -17.11
C PRO A 458 87.47 16.36 -18.58
N VAL A 459 87.84 17.48 -19.22
CA VAL A 459 87.54 18.05 -20.54
C VAL A 459 87.95 17.17 -21.74
N GLY A 460 87.18 17.27 -22.82
CA GLY A 460 87.53 16.90 -24.19
C GLY A 460 86.56 17.54 -25.18
#